data_AF-A0AAV6B0F1-F1
#
_entry.id   AF-A0AAV6B0F1-F1
#
_cell.length_a   1.000
_cell.length_b   1.000
_cell.length_c   1.000
_cell.angle_alpha   90.00
_cell.angle_beta   90.00
_cell.angle_gamma   90.00
#
_symmetry.space_group_name_H-M   'P 1'
#
loop_
_entity.id
_entity.type
_entity.pdbx_description
1 polymer ?
#
loop_
_entity_poly.entity_id
_entity_poly.type
_entity_poly.pdbx_seq_one_letter_code
_entity_poly.pdbx_strand_id
1 'polypeptide(L)'
;ENGWRLVLWFSVIMNVNLALLNLLPLPVLDGGHITLALIEMARRRPVSGRILNYIQSGFAMALITFMVYIAFFDTGDWVRSARRDAREERIPVFAPKN
;
A
#
# COMPACT_ATOMS: atom_id res chain seq x y z
N GLU A 1 31.31 -14.91 1.51
CA GLU A 1 31.76 -13.89 0.52
C GLU A 1 30.71 -13.51 -0.55
N ASN A 2 29.44 -13.96 -0.46
CA ASN A 2 28.39 -13.61 -1.45
C ASN A 2 27.28 -12.68 -0.91
N GLY A 3 27.36 -12.26 0.36
CA GLY A 3 26.28 -11.49 1.02
C GLY A 3 26.01 -10.14 0.33
N TRP A 4 27.05 -9.42 -0.06
CA TRP A 4 26.92 -8.14 -0.76
C TRP A 4 26.20 -8.27 -2.10
N ARG A 5 26.44 -9.36 -2.84
CA ARG A 5 25.74 -9.63 -4.11
C ARG A 5 24.26 -9.87 -3.89
N LEU A 6 23.87 -10.59 -2.84
CA LEU A 6 22.47 -10.83 -2.50
C LEU A 6 21.74 -9.54 -2.12
N VAL A 7 22.37 -8.68 -1.31
CA VAL A 7 21.81 -7.38 -0.91
C VAL A 7 21.63 -6.47 -2.13
N LEU A 8 22.62 -6.41 -3.03
CA LEU A 8 22.51 -5.64 -4.27
C LEU A 8 21.38 -6.17 -5.15
N TRP A 9 21.26 -7.49 -5.31
CA TRP A 9 20.21 -8.09 -6.13
C TRP A 9 18.81 -7.83 -5.57
N PHE A 10 18.65 -7.96 -4.25
CA PHE A 10 17.42 -7.61 -3.55
C PHE A 10 17.09 -6.12 -3.72
N SER A 11 18.08 -5.23 -3.53
CA SER A 11 17.91 -3.79 -3.70
C SER A 11 17.47 -3.44 -5.12
N VAL A 12 18.09 -4.04 -6.15
CA VAL A 12 17.72 -3.83 -7.55
C VAL A 12 16.26 -4.22 -7.80
N ILE A 13 15.82 -5.39 -7.32
CA ILE A 13 14.42 -5.82 -7.49
C ILE A 13 13.45 -4.87 -6.80
N MET A 14 13.74 -4.47 -5.55
CA MET A 14 12.87 -3.56 -4.81
C MET A 14 12.76 -2.22 -5.52
N ASN A 15 13.88 -1.66 -5.98
CA ASN A 15 13.90 -0.40 -6.72
C ASN A 15 13.17 -0.50 -8.07
N VAL A 16 13.37 -1.59 -8.82
CA VAL A 16 12.67 -1.80 -10.10
C VAL A 16 11.17 -1.94 -9.89
N ASN A 17 10.73 -2.71 -8.89
CA ASN A 17 9.31 -2.81 -8.56
C ASN A 17 8.73 -1.46 -8.13
N LEU A 18 9.44 -0.70 -7.31
CA LEU A 18 9.01 0.62 -6.90
C LEU A 18 8.94 1.59 -8.08
N ALA A 19 9.92 1.55 -8.99
CA ALA A 19 9.92 2.35 -10.21
C ALA A 19 8.75 2.00 -11.14
N LEU A 20 8.43 0.71 -11.30
CA LEU A 20 7.29 0.24 -12.08
C LEU A 20 5.96 0.67 -11.47
N LEU A 21 5.81 0.51 -10.15
CA LEU A 21 4.62 0.99 -9.43
C LEU A 21 4.49 2.51 -9.55
N ASN A 22 5.59 3.25 -9.41
CA ASN A 22 5.60 4.70 -9.55
C ASN A 22 5.27 5.18 -10.96
N LEU A 23 5.46 4.37 -12.01
CA LEU A 23 5.11 4.72 -13.38
C LEU A 23 3.61 4.52 -13.69
N LEU A 24 2.85 3.87 -12.81
CA LEU A 24 1.42 3.69 -12.98
C LEU A 24 0.69 5.04 -13.01
N PRO A 25 -0.42 5.17 -13.77
CA PRO A 25 -1.21 6.40 -13.86
C PRO A 25 -2.06 6.63 -12.60
N LEU A 26 -1.41 6.70 -11.44
CA LEU A 26 -2.04 6.97 -10.15
C LEU A 26 -1.85 8.45 -9.79
N PRO A 27 -2.92 9.24 -9.54
CA PRO A 27 -2.85 10.70 -9.37
C PRO A 27 -1.90 11.20 -8.28
N VAL A 28 -1.63 10.39 -7.26
CA VAL A 28 -0.77 10.72 -6.11
C VAL A 28 0.68 10.28 -6.32
N LEU A 29 0.94 9.44 -7.32
CA LEU A 29 2.25 8.91 -7.66
C LEU A 29 2.89 9.72 -8.80
N ASP A 30 4.22 9.70 -8.90
CA ASP A 30 4.97 10.46 -9.91
C ASP A 30 4.51 10.13 -11.35
N GLY A 31 4.15 8.88 -11.62
CA GLY A 31 3.62 8.41 -12.90
C GLY A 31 2.28 9.02 -13.28
N GLY A 32 1.45 9.46 -12.32
CA GLY A 32 0.22 10.21 -12.58
C GLY A 32 0.51 11.55 -13.26
N HIS A 33 1.53 12.27 -12.77
CA HIS A 33 1.96 13.54 -13.36
C HIS A 33 2.58 13.34 -14.74
N ILE A 34 3.45 12.33 -14.88
CA ILE A 34 4.10 11.99 -16.16
C ILE A 34 3.05 11.60 -17.21
N THR A 35 2.07 10.78 -16.85
CA THR A 35 1.02 10.34 -17.78
C THR A 35 0.11 11.49 -18.20
N LEU A 36 -0.20 12.42 -17.30
CA LEU A 36 -0.96 13.63 -17.64
C LEU A 36 -0.18 14.57 -18.55
N ALA A 37 1.12 14.79 -18.29
CA ALA A 37 1.99 15.57 -19.16
C ALA A 37 2.10 14.93 -20.55
N LEU A 38 2.17 13.59 -20.63
CA LEU A 38 2.17 12.85 -21.89
C LEU A 38 0.84 13.01 -22.64
N ILE A 39 -0.29 12.94 -21.93
CA ILE A 39 -1.64 13.16 -22.48
C ILE A 39 -1.80 14.60 -22.96
N GLU A 40 -1.27 15.58 -22.24
CA GLU A 40 -1.28 16.99 -22.62
C GLU A 40 -0.44 17.23 -23.88
N MET A 41 0.75 16.62 -23.96
CA MET A 41 1.59 16.63 -25.17
C MET A 41 0.86 16.02 -26.37
N ALA A 42 0.14 14.91 -26.17
CA ALA A 42 -0.65 14.26 -27.22
C ALA A 42 -1.89 15.09 -27.64
N ARG A 43 -2.60 15.69 -26.68
CA ARG A 43 -3.83 16.48 -26.93
C ARG A 43 -3.56 17.93 -27.33
N ARG A 44 -2.33 18.44 -27.18
CA ARG A 44 -1.92 19.84 -27.40
C ARG A 44 -2.83 20.88 -26.75
N ARG A 45 -3.54 20.50 -25.68
CA ARG A 45 -4.47 21.37 -24.96
C ARG A 45 -4.22 21.25 -23.46
N PRO A 46 -4.10 22.38 -22.75
CA PRO A 46 -3.76 22.36 -21.34
C PRO A 46 -4.89 21.74 -20.52
N VAL A 47 -4.51 20.83 -19.62
CA VAL A 47 -5.41 20.28 -18.61
C VAL A 47 -5.57 21.34 -17.50
N SER A 48 -6.80 21.60 -17.06
CA SER A 48 -7.06 22.54 -15.98
C SER A 48 -6.40 22.06 -14.68
N GLY A 49 -5.30 22.70 -14.27
CA GLY A 49 -4.57 22.37 -13.05
C GLY A 49 -5.42 22.43 -11.78
N ARG A 50 -6.53 23.20 -11.79
CA ARG A 50 -7.47 23.25 -10.68
C ARG A 50 -8.20 21.92 -10.49
N ILE A 51 -8.64 21.27 -11.57
CA ILE A 51 -9.31 19.97 -11.51
C ILE A 51 -8.31 18.89 -11.05
N LEU A 52 -7.08 18.96 -11.54
CA LEU A 52 -6.03 18.03 -11.16
C LEU A 52 -5.72 18.09 -9.66
N ASN A 53 -5.58 19.30 -9.11
CA ASN A 53 -5.35 19.50 -7.68
C ASN A 53 -6.49 18.94 -6.83
N TYR A 54 -7.75 19.11 -7.26
CA TYR A 54 -8.90 18.51 -6.56
C TYR A 54 -8.89 16.97 -6.60
N ILE A 55 -8.58 16.38 -7.75
CA ILE A 55 -8.50 14.92 -7.89
C ILE A 55 -7.34 14.36 -7.04
N GLN A 56 -6.17 14.98 -7.12
CA GLN A 56 -4.98 14.54 -6.38
C GLN A 56 -5.17 14.66 -4.87
N SER A 57 -5.67 15.80 -4.39
CA SER A 57 -5.95 15.99 -2.95
C SER A 57 -7.06 15.07 -2.45
N GLY A 58 -8.13 14.91 -3.22
CA GLY A 58 -9.22 13.98 -2.89
C GLY A 58 -8.74 12.53 -2.81
N PHE A 59 -7.93 12.09 -3.77
CA PHE A 59 -7.36 10.74 -3.77
C PHE A 59 -6.36 10.54 -2.63
N ALA A 60 -5.50 11.52 -2.35
CA ALA A 60 -4.56 11.46 -1.23
C ALA A 60 -5.29 11.37 0.12
N MET A 61 -6.32 12.19 0.31
CA MET A 61 -7.13 12.18 1.53
C MET A 61 -7.90 10.87 1.69
N ALA A 62 -8.43 10.32 0.60
CA ALA A 62 -9.07 9.00 0.60
C ALA A 62 -8.09 7.90 1.00
N LEU A 63 -6.87 7.89 0.44
CA LEU A 63 -5.83 6.91 0.78
C LEU A 63 -5.38 7.02 2.24
N ILE A 64 -5.15 8.22 2.75
CA ILE A 64 -4.78 8.44 4.16
C ILE A 64 -5.91 7.94 5.07
N THR A 65 -7.14 8.31 4.77
CA THR A 65 -8.32 7.87 5.54
C THR A 65 -8.45 6.34 5.52
N PHE A 66 -8.24 5.72 4.36
CA PHE A 66 -8.27 4.28 4.21
C PHE A 66 -7.15 3.57 4.99
N MET A 67 -5.92 4.10 4.96
CA MET A 67 -4.80 3.59 5.76
C MET A 67 -5.13 3.62 7.25
N VAL A 68 -5.66 4.76 7.73
CA VAL A 68 -6.03 4.94 9.13
C VAL A 68 -7.17 3.98 9.51
N TYR A 69 -8.18 3.84 8.66
CA TYR A 69 -9.28 2.90 8.85
C TYR A 69 -8.79 1.45 9.01
N ILE A 70 -7.91 0.99 8.10
CA ILE A 70 -7.31 -0.34 8.19
C ILE A 70 -6.49 -0.48 9.46
N ALA A 71 -5.63 0.49 9.79
CA ALA A 71 -4.78 0.40 10.97
C ALA A 71 -5.59 0.26 12.27
N PHE A 72 -6.71 0.99 12.40
CA PHE A 72 -7.61 0.85 13.54
C PHE A 72 -8.31 -0.52 13.56
N PHE A 73 -8.78 -1.00 12.41
CA PHE A 73 -9.46 -2.29 12.31
C PHE A 73 -8.51 -3.45 12.64
N ASP A 74 -7.31 -3.43 12.06
CA ASP A 74 -6.28 -4.44 12.25
C ASP A 74 -5.76 -4.47 13.68
N THR A 75 -5.48 -3.30 14.29
CA THR A 75 -5.06 -3.22 15.70
C THR A 75 -6.16 -3.75 16.63
N GLY A 76 -7.43 -3.44 16.34
CA GLY A 76 -8.57 -3.89 17.14
C GLY A 76 -8.85 -5.39 17.02
N ASP A 77 -8.57 -5.98 15.86
CA ASP A 77 -8.63 -7.43 15.65
C ASP A 77 -7.43 -8.13 16.31
N TRP A 78 -6.22 -7.60 16.13
CA TRP A 78 -4.97 -8.09 16.74
C TRP A 78 -5.05 -8.19 18.27
N VAL A 79 -5.59 -7.17 18.94
CA VAL A 79 -5.81 -7.20 20.40
C VAL A 79 -6.81 -8.27 20.81
N ARG A 80 -7.81 -8.53 19.95
CA ARG A 80 -8.88 -9.49 20.22
C ARG A 80 -8.44 -10.93 19.94
N SER A 81 -7.66 -11.14 18.90
CA SER A 81 -7.05 -12.42 18.53
C SER A 81 -5.98 -12.84 19.54
N ALA A 82 -5.11 -11.92 19.98
CA ALA A 82 -4.12 -12.20 21.04
C ALA A 82 -4.76 -12.68 22.37
N ARG A 83 -5.99 -12.24 22.67
CA ARG A 83 -6.75 -12.70 23.86
C ARG A 83 -7.47 -14.03 23.63
N ARG A 84 -7.77 -14.41 22.39
CA ARG A 84 -8.39 -15.71 22.06
C ARG A 84 -7.38 -16.84 22.19
N ASP A 85 -6.17 -16.65 21.70
CA ASP A 85 -5.10 -17.66 21.74
C ASP A 85 -4.72 -18.03 23.19
N ALA A 86 -4.63 -17.02 24.07
CA ALA A 86 -4.38 -17.22 25.51
C ALA A 86 -5.55 -17.90 26.27
N ARG A 87 -6.75 -17.94 25.69
CA ARG A 87 -7.94 -18.58 26.27
C ARG A 87 -8.08 -20.02 25.79
N GLU A 88 -7.69 -20.33 24.56
CA GLU A 88 -7.73 -21.66 23.96
C GLU A 88 -6.66 -22.60 24.59
N GLU A 89 -5.48 -22.07 24.88
CA GLU A 89 -4.38 -22.80 25.54
C GLU A 89 -4.70 -23.21 26.99
N ARG A 90 -5.68 -22.54 27.62
CA ARG A 90 -6.16 -22.85 28.98
C ARG A 90 -7.26 -23.90 29.03
N ILE A 91 -7.72 -24.39 27.87
CA ILE A 91 -8.69 -25.48 27.81
C ILE A 91 -7.94 -26.74 27.44
N PRO A 92 -7.41 -27.52 28.40
CA PRO A 92 -6.96 -28.85 28.07
C PRO A 92 -8.21 -29.64 27.66
N VAL A 93 -8.28 -30.00 26.38
CA VAL A 93 -9.33 -30.85 25.81
C VAL A 93 -9.12 -32.27 26.34
N PHE A 94 -9.46 -32.47 27.61
CA PHE A 94 -9.62 -33.78 28.22
C PHE A 94 -11.02 -34.30 27.85
N ALA A 95 -11.20 -34.61 26.57
CA ALA A 95 -12.29 -35.48 26.15
C ALA A 95 -11.73 -36.91 26.14
N PRO A 96 -12.07 -37.76 27.12
CA PRO A 96 -11.83 -39.18 26.97
C PRO A 96 -12.66 -39.65 25.77
N LYS A 97 -11.96 -40.13 24.73
CA LYS A 97 -12.57 -40.85 23.61
C LYS A 97 -13.00 -42.20 24.17
N ASN A 98 -14.26 -42.28 24.55
CA ASN A 98 -14.96 -43.55 24.80
C ASN A 98 -15.65 -43.96 23.51
#